data_AF-A0A7Z9Q0K2-F1
#
_entry.id   AF-A0A7Z9Q0K2-F1
#
_cell.length_a   1.000
_cell.length_b   1.000
_cell.length_c   1.000
_cell.angle_alpha   90.00
_cell.angle_beta   90.00
_cell.angle_gamma   90.00
#
_symmetry.space_group_name_H-M   'P 1'
#
loop_
_entity.id
_entity.type
_entity.pdbx_description
1 polymer ?
#
loop_
_entity_poly.entity_id
_entity_poly.type
_entity_poly.pdbx_seq_one_letter_code
_entity_poly.pdbx_strand_id
1 'polypeptide(L)'
;MANVNTYGTVKDRRNRIVPLANAATTESTLDEVLTDSSLVGSAQSLGTYADQLGNYMVTSGGISFETDATYNYVRSAGIIKGVFPMGSNKDGGTSPLPSPVPYPFRLASGDQLMVMANPITSREASLSVACTNGEY
;
A
#
# COMPACT_ATOMS: atom_id res chain seq x y z
N MET A 1 -12.42 14.08 13.33
CA MET A 1 -12.01 13.28 12.16
C MET A 1 -11.97 11.84 12.61
N ALA A 2 -12.52 10.93 11.80
CA ALA A 2 -12.60 9.52 12.17
C ALA A 2 -11.31 8.79 11.80
N ASN A 3 -11.04 7.69 12.51
CA ASN A 3 -9.99 6.75 12.13
C ASN A 3 -10.56 5.78 11.10
N VAL A 4 -9.80 5.49 10.05
CA VAL A 4 -10.18 4.57 8.98
C VAL A 4 -9.29 3.34 9.03
N ASN A 5 -9.88 2.16 9.11
CA ASN A 5 -9.13 0.93 9.02
C ASN A 5 -8.59 0.75 7.59
N THR A 6 -7.27 0.60 7.49
CA THR A 6 -6.55 0.38 6.24
C THR A 6 -5.73 -0.89 6.36
N TYR A 7 -5.88 -1.82 5.43
CA TYR A 7 -5.20 -3.11 5.51
C TYR A 7 -4.96 -3.71 4.15
N GLY A 8 -4.04 -4.65 4.06
CA GLY A 8 -3.73 -5.27 2.79
C GLY A 8 -2.60 -6.26 2.85
N THR A 9 -2.19 -6.72 1.68
CA THR A 9 -1.06 -7.63 1.54
C THR A 9 -0.24 -7.28 0.31
N VAL A 10 1.07 -7.47 0.40
CA VAL A 10 1.99 -7.36 -0.72
C VAL A 10 2.65 -8.71 -0.93
N LYS A 11 2.81 -9.12 -2.19
CA LYS A 11 3.30 -10.44 -2.56
C LYS A 11 4.43 -10.35 -3.58
N ASP A 12 5.47 -11.14 -3.32
CA ASP A 12 6.64 -11.29 -4.19
C ASP A 12 6.47 -12.46 -5.17
N ARG A 13 7.33 -12.53 -6.19
CA ARG A 13 7.41 -13.60 -7.19
C ARG A 13 7.57 -15.01 -6.59
N ARG A 14 8.08 -15.09 -5.36
CA ARG A 14 8.27 -16.33 -4.58
C ARG A 14 7.06 -16.69 -3.71
N ASN A 15 5.93 -15.99 -3.88
CA ASN A 15 4.73 -16.10 -3.05
C ASN A 15 4.94 -15.78 -1.55
N ARG A 16 6.03 -15.07 -1.22
CA ARG A 16 6.19 -14.49 0.12
C ARG A 16 5.21 -13.34 0.27
N ILE A 17 4.64 -13.19 1.47
CA ILE A 17 3.59 -12.22 1.76
C ILE A 17 4.07 -11.28 2.86
N VAL A 18 3.85 -9.98 2.68
CA VAL A 18 3.95 -8.97 3.72
C VAL A 18 2.54 -8.52 4.07
N PRO A 19 2.03 -8.84 5.28
CA PRO A 19 0.75 -8.34 5.74
C PRO A 19 0.88 -6.89 6.24
N LEU A 20 -0.11 -6.06 5.95
CA LEU A 20 -0.11 -4.63 6.25
C LEU A 20 -1.42 -4.26 6.94
N ALA A 21 -1.32 -3.45 7.99
CA ALA A 21 -2.48 -2.96 8.71
C ALA A 21 -2.20 -1.64 9.42
N ASN A 22 -3.17 -0.74 9.39
CA ASN A 22 -3.25 0.45 10.23
C ASN A 22 -4.73 0.69 10.58
N ALA A 23 -5.07 0.59 11.87
CA ALA A 23 -6.43 0.79 12.36
C ALA A 23 -6.74 2.27 12.71
N ALA A 24 -5.77 3.16 12.51
CA ALA A 24 -5.83 4.56 12.90
C ALA A 24 -5.35 5.51 11.79
N THR A 25 -5.59 5.16 10.52
CA THR A 25 -5.37 6.08 9.41
C THR A 25 -6.31 7.28 9.57
N THR A 26 -5.74 8.47 9.70
CA THR A 26 -6.52 9.70 9.84
C THR A 26 -7.00 10.14 8.45
N GLU A 27 -8.29 10.46 8.32
CA GLU A 27 -8.83 10.95 7.05
C GLU A 27 -8.12 12.23 6.61
N SER A 28 -7.97 12.41 5.30
CA SER A 28 -7.36 13.60 4.68
C SER A 28 -5.89 13.86 5.05
N THR A 29 -5.23 12.92 5.72
CA THR A 29 -3.78 12.98 5.99
C THR A 29 -3.06 11.86 5.29
N LEU A 30 -1.79 12.13 4.95
CA LEU A 30 -0.91 11.14 4.38
C LEU A 30 -0.24 10.35 5.51
N ASP A 31 -0.58 9.09 5.65
CA ASP A 31 -0.10 8.23 6.72
C ASP A 31 0.73 7.07 6.15
N GLU A 32 1.69 6.59 6.94
CA GLU A 32 2.42 5.36 6.61
C GLU A 32 1.65 4.14 7.13
N VAL A 33 1.51 3.12 6.29
CA VAL A 33 1.01 1.81 6.70
C VAL A 33 2.18 0.89 6.97
N LEU A 34 2.22 0.34 8.19
CA LEU A 34 3.25 -0.58 8.64
C LEU A 34 2.80 -2.04 8.48
N THR A 35 3.73 -2.97 8.68
CA THR A 35 3.41 -4.39 8.78
C THR A 35 2.48 -4.67 9.95
N ASP A 36 1.58 -5.64 9.75
CA ASP A 36 0.65 -6.06 10.80
C ASP A 36 1.40 -6.75 11.94
N SER A 37 1.53 -6.04 13.07
CA SER A 37 2.25 -6.53 14.26
C SER A 37 1.64 -7.80 14.85
N SER A 38 0.35 -8.07 14.63
CA SER A 38 -0.30 -9.29 15.10
C SER A 38 0.18 -10.55 14.35
N LEU A 39 0.68 -10.37 13.12
CA LEU A 39 1.15 -11.45 12.25
C LEU A 39 2.68 -11.55 12.18
N VAL A 40 3.38 -10.41 12.30
CA VAL A 40 4.86 -10.36 12.18
C VAL A 40 5.58 -10.09 13.49
N GLY A 41 4.85 -9.96 14.61
CA GLY A 41 5.40 -9.77 15.96
C GLY A 41 5.80 -8.33 16.31
N SER A 42 6.21 -7.53 15.31
CA SER A 42 6.47 -6.09 15.48
C SER A 42 6.15 -5.32 14.20
N ALA A 43 5.48 -4.18 14.33
CA ALA A 43 5.22 -3.29 13.19
C ALA A 43 6.52 -2.66 12.68
N GLN A 44 6.74 -2.73 11.37
CA GLN A 44 7.90 -2.17 10.67
C GLN A 44 7.43 -1.57 9.34
N SER A 45 8.23 -0.66 8.78
CA SER A 45 7.98 -0.17 7.42
C SER A 45 8.06 -1.30 6.40
N LEU A 46 7.25 -1.21 5.35
CA LEU A 46 7.19 -2.19 4.25
C LEU A 46 8.58 -2.53 3.70
N GLY A 47 9.40 -1.51 3.42
CA GLY A 47 10.76 -1.68 2.90
C GLY A 47 11.69 -2.44 3.84
N THR A 48 11.66 -2.10 5.13
CA THR A 48 12.50 -2.74 6.16
C THR A 48 12.19 -4.23 6.27
N TYR A 49 10.90 -4.59 6.32
CA TYR A 49 10.50 -5.99 6.40
C TYR A 49 10.82 -6.75 5.11
N ALA A 50 10.58 -6.14 3.94
CA ALA A 50 10.91 -6.73 2.66
C ALA A 50 12.41 -6.97 2.47
N ASP A 51 13.26 -6.08 2.99
CA ASP A 51 14.72 -6.21 2.94
C ASP A 51 15.21 -7.40 3.78
N GLN A 52 14.62 -7.62 4.96
CA GLN A 52 14.89 -8.80 5.80
C GLN A 52 14.56 -10.12 5.09
N LEU A 53 13.50 -10.11 4.26
CA LEU A 53 13.17 -11.26 3.42
C LEU A 53 14.18 -11.44 2.27
N GLY A 54 14.86 -10.37 1.84
CA GLY A 54 15.92 -10.41 0.83
C GLY A 54 15.41 -10.52 -0.60
N ASN A 55 15.89 -9.60 -1.46
CA ASN A 55 15.54 -9.49 -2.89
C ASN A 55 14.04 -9.64 -3.15
N TYR A 56 13.24 -8.84 -2.44
CA TYR A 56 11.79 -8.86 -2.50
C TYR A 56 11.29 -8.03 -3.69
N MET A 57 10.79 -8.69 -4.72
CA MET A 57 10.31 -8.08 -5.95
C MET A 57 8.79 -8.14 -5.99
N VAL A 58 8.14 -7.01 -5.77
CA VAL A 58 6.69 -6.96 -5.70
C VAL A 58 6.09 -7.28 -7.07
N THR A 59 5.25 -8.31 -7.13
CA THR A 59 4.54 -8.72 -8.36
C THR A 59 3.03 -8.54 -8.25
N SER A 60 2.49 -8.62 -7.04
CA SER A 60 1.10 -8.32 -6.76
C SER A 60 0.95 -7.76 -5.36
N GLY A 61 -0.12 -7.03 -5.14
CA GLY A 61 -0.42 -6.46 -3.85
C GLY A 61 -1.77 -5.77 -3.85
N GLY A 62 -2.09 -5.17 -2.73
CA GLY A 62 -3.23 -4.29 -2.67
C GLY A 62 -3.53 -3.81 -1.27
N ILE A 63 -4.13 -2.63 -1.20
CA ILE A 63 -4.58 -2.00 0.02
C ILE A 63 -6.08 -1.76 -0.07
N SER A 64 -6.80 -2.19 0.96
CA SER A 64 -8.21 -1.91 1.15
C SER A 64 -8.39 -0.87 2.24
N PHE A 65 -9.37 0.01 2.04
CA PHE A 65 -9.78 1.04 2.98
C PHE A 65 -11.22 0.74 3.42
N GLU A 66 -11.53 0.92 4.70
CA GLU A 66 -12.89 0.76 5.21
C GLU A 66 -13.88 1.73 4.54
N THR A 67 -13.45 2.98 4.39
CA THR A 67 -14.20 4.01 3.66
C THR A 67 -13.77 3.99 2.20
N ASP A 68 -13.07 5.02 1.75
CA ASP A 68 -12.58 5.12 0.38
C ASP A 68 -11.21 5.80 0.38
N ALA A 69 -10.46 5.63 -0.70
CA ALA A 69 -9.20 6.28 -0.91
C ALA A 69 -9.03 6.63 -2.38
N THR A 70 -8.14 7.57 -2.67
CA THR A 70 -7.87 8.00 -4.04
C THR A 70 -6.54 7.49 -4.55
N TYR A 71 -5.55 7.34 -3.66
CA TYR A 71 -4.22 6.88 -4.03
C TYR A 71 -3.54 6.14 -2.88
N ASN A 72 -2.58 5.30 -3.26
CA ASN A 72 -1.58 4.72 -2.37
C ASN A 72 -0.29 4.55 -3.19
N TYR A 73 0.86 4.71 -2.53
CA TYR A 73 2.13 4.57 -3.22
C TYR A 73 3.27 4.19 -2.28
N VAL A 74 4.30 3.58 -2.84
CA VAL A 74 5.58 3.32 -2.17
C VAL A 74 6.49 4.51 -2.41
N ARG A 75 6.80 5.23 -1.33
CA ARG A 75 7.80 6.29 -1.30
C ARG A 75 9.17 5.70 -1.03
N SER A 76 10.13 6.00 -1.89
CA SER A 76 11.53 5.59 -1.77
C SER A 76 12.41 6.81 -1.89
N ALA A 77 13.10 7.24 -0.82
CA ALA A 77 14.03 8.38 -0.87
C ALA A 77 13.45 9.65 -1.54
N GLY A 78 12.15 9.91 -1.36
CA GLY A 78 11.45 11.09 -1.91
C GLY A 78 10.82 10.90 -3.29
N ILE A 79 11.03 9.77 -3.97
CA ILE A 79 10.36 9.43 -5.24
C ILE A 79 9.27 8.37 -5.08
N ILE A 80 8.32 8.33 -6.01
CA ILE A 80 7.32 7.27 -6.07
C ILE A 80 7.94 6.08 -6.81
N LYS A 81 8.20 5.01 -6.07
CA LYS A 81 8.80 3.77 -6.62
C LYS A 81 7.75 2.82 -7.20
N GLY A 82 6.52 2.90 -6.72
CA GLY A 82 5.45 2.02 -7.17
C GLY A 82 4.10 2.38 -6.56
N VAL A 83 3.03 1.86 -7.14
CA VAL A 83 1.65 2.01 -6.65
C VAL A 83 0.99 0.65 -6.54
N PHE A 84 0.09 0.48 -5.58
CA PHE A 84 -0.67 -0.77 -5.44
C PHE A 84 -2.11 -0.62 -5.94
N PRO A 85 -2.68 -1.71 -6.47
CA PRO A 85 -4.11 -1.83 -6.63
C PRO A 85 -4.84 -1.51 -5.32
N MET A 86 -5.99 -0.86 -5.44
CA MET A 86 -6.76 -0.38 -4.30
C MET A 86 -8.13 -1.02 -4.25
N GLY A 87 -8.62 -1.26 -3.04
CA GLY A 87 -9.97 -1.72 -2.75
C GLY A 87 -10.66 -0.77 -1.79
N SER A 88 -11.99 -0.76 -1.85
CA SER A 88 -12.84 0.09 -1.03
C SER A 88 -13.92 -0.80 -0.43
N ASN A 89 -13.94 -0.96 0.89
CA ASN A 89 -15.00 -1.74 1.53
C ASN A 89 -16.32 -0.96 1.60
N LYS A 90 -16.29 0.34 1.29
CA LYS A 90 -17.49 1.14 1.12
C LYS A 90 -18.39 0.55 0.05
N ASP A 91 -19.64 0.32 0.43
CA ASP A 91 -20.72 -0.13 -0.45
C ASP A 91 -20.42 -1.43 -1.23
N GLY A 92 -19.52 -2.28 -0.70
CA GLY A 92 -19.18 -3.59 -1.27
C GLY A 92 -18.14 -3.57 -2.40
N GLY A 93 -17.38 -2.48 -2.57
CA GLY A 93 -16.36 -2.28 -3.61
C GLY A 93 -15.09 -3.14 -3.48
N THR A 94 -15.21 -4.47 -3.42
CA THR A 94 -14.02 -5.34 -3.42
C THR A 94 -13.43 -5.44 -4.83
N SER A 95 -12.20 -4.94 -4.99
CA SER A 95 -11.28 -5.41 -6.03
C SER A 95 -10.64 -6.73 -5.53
N PRO A 96 -10.41 -7.76 -6.37
CA PRO A 96 -9.76 -9.00 -5.91
C PRO A 96 -8.29 -8.72 -5.53
N LEU A 97 -8.06 -8.34 -4.27
CA LEU A 97 -6.73 -8.10 -3.71
C LEU A 97 -6.17 -9.38 -3.06
N PRO A 98 -4.85 -9.64 -3.14
CA PRO A 98 -3.86 -8.88 -3.89
C PRO A 98 -3.98 -9.10 -5.41
N SER A 99 -3.86 -8.02 -6.17
CA SER A 99 -3.94 -8.01 -7.63
C SER A 99 -2.56 -7.69 -8.24
N PRO A 100 -2.25 -8.10 -9.48
CA PRO A 100 -0.97 -7.75 -10.11
C PRO A 100 -0.71 -6.24 -10.09
N VAL A 101 0.51 -5.85 -9.72
CA VAL A 101 0.93 -4.45 -9.85
C VAL A 101 1.17 -4.12 -11.32
N PRO A 102 0.96 -2.86 -11.77
CA PRO A 102 1.17 -2.50 -13.17
C PRO A 102 2.58 -2.80 -13.66
N TYR A 103 3.58 -2.50 -12.82
CA TYR A 103 4.99 -2.79 -13.07
C TYR A 103 5.61 -3.38 -11.82
N PRO A 104 6.24 -4.56 -11.90
CA PRO A 104 6.97 -5.11 -10.77
C PRO A 104 8.16 -4.23 -10.38
N PHE A 105 8.35 -4.01 -9.07
CA PHE A 105 9.45 -3.21 -8.54
C PHE A 105 10.07 -3.88 -7.31
N ARG A 106 11.34 -3.55 -7.05
CA ARG A 106 12.07 -4.11 -5.92
C ARG A 106 11.98 -3.20 -4.71
N LEU A 107 11.59 -3.77 -3.57
CA LEU A 107 11.63 -3.08 -2.29
C LEU A 107 13.05 -3.09 -1.71
N ALA A 108 13.38 -2.01 -1.02
CA ALA A 108 14.61 -1.81 -0.29
C ALA A 108 14.30 -1.19 1.09
N SER A 109 15.25 -1.30 2.01
CA SER A 109 15.15 -0.61 3.30
C SER A 109 14.97 0.90 3.10
N GLY A 110 14.08 1.50 3.90
CA GLY A 110 13.66 2.90 3.76
C GLY A 110 12.46 3.14 2.85
N ASP A 111 11.95 2.12 2.16
CA ASP A 111 10.69 2.22 1.41
C ASP A 111 9.48 2.26 2.35
N GLN A 112 8.61 3.25 2.15
CA GLN A 112 7.43 3.49 2.97
C GLN A 112 6.17 3.38 2.12
N LEU A 113 5.17 2.64 2.60
CA LEU A 113 3.86 2.64 1.97
C LEU A 113 3.04 3.79 2.53
N MET A 114 2.77 4.78 1.68
CA MET A 114 2.00 5.95 2.01
C MET A 114 0.57 5.82 1.48
N VAL A 115 -0.40 6.16 2.33
CA VAL A 115 -1.82 6.10 2.01
C VAL A 115 -2.52 7.37 2.46
N MET A 116 -3.65 7.68 1.84
CA MET A 116 -4.56 8.73 2.31
C MET A 116 -5.99 8.23 2.17
N ALA A 117 -6.68 8.08 3.30
CA ALA A 117 -8.10 7.81 3.32
C ALA A 117 -8.88 9.10 3.06
N ASN A 118 -9.87 9.02 2.17
CA ASN A 118 -10.70 10.17 1.81
C ASN A 118 -11.93 10.26 2.73
N PRO A 119 -12.32 11.47 3.16
CA PRO A 119 -13.56 11.66 3.87
C PRO A 119 -14.74 11.47 2.90
N ILE A 120 -15.87 10.99 3.41
CA ILE A 120 -17.08 10.64 2.62
C ILE A 120 -17.60 11.81 1.76
N THR A 121 -17.37 13.04 2.19
CA THR A 121 -17.79 14.27 1.49
C THR A 121 -16.87 14.66 0.33
N SER A 122 -15.65 14.12 0.26
CA SER A 122 -14.70 14.44 -0.80
C SER A 122 -15.00 13.67 -2.09
N ARG A 123 -14.62 14.27 -3.22
CA ARG A 123 -14.63 13.66 -4.54
C ARG A 123 -13.28 13.91 -5.16
N GLU A 124 -12.46 12.87 -5.21
CA GLU A 124 -11.08 12.95 -5.66
C GLU A 124 -10.83 11.87 -6.71
N ALA A 125 -9.92 12.15 -7.63
CA ALA A 125 -9.45 11.21 -8.64
C ALA A 125 -7.93 11.33 -8.72
N SER A 126 -7.24 10.20 -8.82
CA SER A 126 -5.81 10.15 -9.08
C SER A 126 -5.54 9.43 -10.39
N LEU A 127 -4.41 9.78 -11.01
CA LEU A 127 -3.88 9.09 -12.15
C LEU A 127 -2.43 8.76 -11.86
N SER A 128 -2.07 7.49 -12.01
CA SER A 128 -0.69 7.02 -11.96
C SER A 128 -0.24 6.70 -13.38
N VAL A 129 0.85 7.32 -13.83
CA VAL A 129 1.44 7.06 -15.15
C VAL A 129 2.84 6.52 -14.93
N ALA A 130 3.08 5.28 -15.35
CA ALA A 130 4.44 4.78 -15.38
C ALA A 130 5.13 5.29 -16.64
N CYS A 131 6.32 5.87 -16.48
CA CYS A 131 7.17 6.22 -17.60
C CYS A 131 7.83 4.96 -18.16
N THR A 132 8.45 5.05 -19.35
CA THR A 132 9.06 3.92 -20.09
C THR A 132 10.08 3.10 -19.27
N ASN A 133 10.60 3.66 -18.17
CA ASN A 133 11.56 3.02 -17.27
C ASN A 133 10.89 2.33 -16.04
N GLY A 134 9.56 2.32 -15.93
CA GLY A 134 8.85 1.72 -14.79
C GLY A 134 8.85 2.57 -13.52
N GLU A 135 9.31 3.82 -13.61
CA GLU A 135 9.23 4.83 -12.54
C GLU A 135 8.00 5.72 -12.74
N TYR A 136 7.43 6.20 -11.63
CA TYR A 136 6.25 7.06 -11.59
C TYR A 136 6.60 8.53 -11.35
#